data_AF-A0A844GEU2-F1
#
_entry.id   AF-A0A844GEU2-F1
#
_cell.length_a   1.000
_cell.length_b   1.000
_cell.length_c   1.000
_cell.angle_alpha   90.00
_cell.angle_beta   90.00
_cell.angle_gamma   90.00
#
_symmetry.space_group_name_H-M   'P 1'
#
loop_
_entity.id
_entity.type
_entity.pdbx_description
1 polymer ?
#
loop_
_entity_poly.entity_id
_entity_poly.type
_entity_poly.pdbx_seq_one_letter_code
_entity_poly.pdbx_strand_id
1 'polypeptide(L)'
;MRKLSDWPIWLRLTGAVWLCLVVAWSGVIAWQTQVSRDIAIDQAKDMAHSMNEMTMAGLTGMMITGTVAQRNVFLDQIKELSAVRDLRVIRGAAVVKQFGPGAGSEAQPRDELERAALADGKPRIEIATTPELGQHLRVVYPALAAPNYLGKNCMSCHRSRPRPRWAPSA
;
A
#
# COMPACT_ATOMS: atom_id res chain seq x y z
N MET A 1 42.93 43.01 6.54
CA MET A 1 42.20 41.73 6.54
C MET A 1 43.12 40.67 7.14
N ARG A 2 42.78 40.12 8.31
CA ARG A 2 43.60 39.07 8.98
C ARG A 2 43.53 37.77 8.17
N LYS A 3 44.67 37.15 7.85
CA LYS A 3 44.70 35.88 7.14
C LYS A 3 44.38 34.76 8.12
N LEU A 4 43.73 33.69 7.65
CA LEU A 4 43.46 32.47 8.43
C LEU A 4 44.75 31.82 8.99
N SER A 5 45.93 32.17 8.45
CA SER A 5 47.22 31.73 8.96
C SER A 5 47.63 32.38 10.28
N ASP A 6 47.10 33.57 10.59
CA ASP A 6 47.56 34.42 11.70
C ASP A 6 46.90 34.04 13.03
N TRP A 7 46.05 33.01 13.04
CA TRP A 7 45.35 32.51 14.22
C TRP A 7 46.17 31.47 14.99
N PRO A 8 45.97 31.35 16.32
CA PRO A 8 46.61 30.33 17.13
C PRO A 8 46.40 28.93 16.54
N ILE A 9 47.44 28.11 16.53
CA ILE A 9 47.44 26.77 15.92
C ILE A 9 46.30 25.90 16.47
N TRP A 10 46.02 25.97 17.77
CA TRP A 10 44.91 25.26 18.41
C TRP A 10 43.54 25.61 17.81
N LEU A 11 43.25 26.90 17.55
CA LEU A 11 41.98 27.33 16.96
C LEU A 11 41.80 26.82 15.52
N ARG A 12 42.90 26.73 14.76
CA ARG A 12 42.90 26.20 13.39
C ARG A 12 42.64 24.68 13.40
N LEU A 13 43.27 23.96 14.32
CA LEU A 13 43.07 22.52 14.50
C LEU A 13 41.66 22.18 14.95
N THR A 14 41.12 22.88 15.97
CA THR A 14 39.75 22.63 16.43
C THR A 14 38.73 22.98 15.36
N GLY A 15 38.90 24.09 14.63
CA GLY A 15 38.03 24.43 13.50
C GLY A 15 38.04 23.38 12.39
N ALA A 16 39.20 22.85 12.03
CA ALA A 16 39.32 21.79 11.04
C ALA A 16 38.64 20.48 11.50
N VAL A 17 38.83 20.08 12.76
CA VAL A 17 38.17 18.89 13.33
C VAL A 17 36.65 19.07 13.35
N TRP A 18 36.16 20.23 13.79
CA TRP A 18 34.72 20.53 13.79
C TRP A 18 34.13 20.49 12.38
N LEU A 19 34.83 21.03 11.38
CA LEU A 19 34.39 20.96 9.99
C LEU A 19 34.26 19.51 9.51
N CYS A 20 35.27 18.67 9.78
CA CYS A 20 35.22 17.25 9.44
C CYS A 20 34.06 16.52 10.12
N LEU A 21 33.80 16.81 11.40
CA LEU A 21 32.69 16.21 12.15
C LEU A 21 31.33 16.62 11.58
N VAL A 22 31.14 17.91 11.27
CA VAL A 22 29.91 18.41 10.66
C VAL A 22 29.66 17.72 9.32
N VAL A 23 30.67 17.62 8.45
CA VAL A 23 30.54 16.95 7.16
C VAL A 23 30.19 15.47 7.33
N ALA A 24 30.88 14.77 8.22
CA ALA A 24 30.61 13.35 8.50
C ALA A 24 29.19 13.13 9.04
N TRP A 25 28.76 13.93 10.02
CA TRP A 25 27.43 13.82 10.61
C TRP A 25 26.33 14.16 9.63
N SER A 26 26.48 15.23 8.83
CA SER A 26 25.52 15.57 7.79
C SER A 26 25.38 14.44 6.76
N GLY A 27 26.49 13.79 6.38
CA GLY A 27 26.47 12.62 5.51
C GLY A 27 25.68 11.46 6.09
N VAL A 28 25.94 11.11 7.35
CA VAL A 28 25.22 10.03 8.05
C VAL A 28 23.74 10.35 8.21
N ILE A 29 23.38 11.59 8.59
CA ILE A 29 21.98 12.00 8.76
C ILE A 29 21.24 11.94 7.43
N ALA A 30 21.85 12.41 6.34
CA ALA A 30 21.25 12.34 5.00
C ALA A 30 21.01 10.88 4.58
N TRP A 31 22.01 10.02 4.75
CA TRP A 31 21.89 8.58 4.48
C TRP A 31 20.81 7.92 5.33
N GLN A 32 20.84 8.15 6.65
CA GLN A 32 19.90 7.56 7.60
C GLN A 32 18.46 7.98 7.28
N THR A 33 18.27 9.24 6.90
CA THR A 33 16.94 9.74 6.51
C THR A 33 16.43 9.05 5.26
N GLN A 34 17.29 8.80 4.27
CA GLN A 34 16.92 8.10 3.04
C GLN A 34 16.55 6.64 3.32
N VAL A 35 17.41 5.91 4.02
CA VAL A 35 17.16 4.51 4.40
C VAL A 35 15.92 4.38 5.27
N SER A 36 15.72 5.29 6.23
CA SER A 36 14.53 5.28 7.08
C SER A 36 13.24 5.48 6.28
N ARG A 37 13.27 6.28 5.20
CA ARG A 37 12.11 6.46 4.32
C ARG A 37 11.82 5.20 3.52
N ASP A 38 12.85 4.56 2.99
CA ASP A 38 12.68 3.33 2.20
C ASP A 38 12.12 2.19 3.05
N ILE A 39 12.65 2.00 4.26
CA ILE A 39 12.13 1.02 5.23
C ILE A 39 10.66 1.31 5.58
N ALA A 40 10.31 2.57 5.81
CA ALA A 40 8.94 2.95 6.15
C ALA A 40 7.96 2.66 4.99
N ILE A 41 8.39 2.88 3.74
CA ILE A 41 7.60 2.58 2.54
C ILE A 41 7.40 1.07 2.39
N ASP A 42 8.45 0.28 2.56
CA ASP A 42 8.36 -1.18 2.41
C ASP A 42 7.52 -1.81 3.52
N GLN A 43 7.68 -1.35 4.77
CA GLN A 43 6.81 -1.77 5.87
C GLN A 43 5.33 -1.43 5.60
N ALA A 44 5.06 -0.26 5.02
CA ALA A 44 3.70 0.13 4.64
C ALA A 44 3.13 -0.76 3.52
N LYS A 45 3.96 -1.19 2.55
CA LYS A 45 3.54 -2.14 1.50
C LYS A 45 3.20 -3.51 2.09
N ASP A 46 4.03 -4.03 3.00
CA ASP A 46 3.81 -5.32 3.66
C ASP A 46 2.55 -5.31 4.52
N MET A 47 2.31 -4.21 5.25
CA MET A 47 1.07 -3.99 5.98
C MET A 47 -0.13 -3.95 5.03
N ALA A 48 -0.04 -3.19 3.92
CA ALA A 48 -1.13 -3.13 2.94
C ALA A 48 -1.42 -4.50 2.32
N HIS A 49 -0.40 -5.30 2.04
CA HIS A 49 -0.55 -6.67 1.55
C HIS A 49 -1.28 -7.56 2.58
N SER A 50 -0.84 -7.51 3.84
CA SER A 50 -1.46 -8.27 4.95
C SER A 50 -2.92 -7.87 5.18
N MET A 51 -3.23 -6.57 5.12
CA MET A 51 -4.61 -6.06 5.22
C MET A 51 -5.48 -6.54 4.05
N ASN A 52 -4.94 -6.61 2.83
CA ASN A 52 -5.65 -7.17 1.69
C ASN A 52 -5.95 -8.66 1.88
N GLU A 53 -4.97 -9.47 2.29
CA GLU A 53 -5.20 -10.91 2.55
C GLU A 53 -6.21 -11.13 3.68
N MET A 54 -6.12 -10.38 4.77
CA MET A 54 -7.06 -10.46 5.90
C MET A 54 -8.48 -10.08 5.45
N THR A 55 -8.61 -9.01 4.66
CA THR A 55 -9.91 -8.56 4.11
C THR A 55 -10.50 -9.63 3.21
N MET A 56 -9.70 -10.17 2.29
CA MET A 56 -10.18 -11.21 1.36
C MET A 56 -10.49 -12.53 2.07
N ALA A 57 -9.73 -12.91 3.09
CA ALA A 57 -10.03 -14.08 3.92
C ALA A 57 -11.36 -13.91 4.65
N GLY A 58 -11.59 -12.75 5.28
CA GLY A 58 -12.85 -12.45 5.96
C GLY A 58 -14.04 -12.42 5.01
N LEU A 59 -13.91 -11.76 3.86
CA LEU A 59 -14.94 -11.75 2.81
C LEU A 59 -15.23 -13.15 2.28
N THR A 60 -14.21 -13.96 2.02
CA THR A 60 -14.36 -15.33 1.55
C THR A 60 -15.06 -16.19 2.61
N GLY A 61 -14.69 -16.05 3.88
CA GLY A 61 -15.36 -16.70 4.99
C GLY A 61 -16.86 -16.37 4.99
N MET A 62 -17.21 -15.09 4.90
CA MET A 62 -18.60 -14.63 4.83
C MET A 62 -19.33 -15.09 3.56
N MET A 63 -18.65 -15.24 2.42
CA MET A 63 -19.24 -15.82 1.21
C MET A 63 -19.59 -17.29 1.40
N ILE A 64 -18.70 -18.06 2.04
CA ILE A 64 -18.89 -19.49 2.30
C ILE A 64 -20.01 -19.72 3.34
N THR A 65 -20.08 -18.89 4.39
CA THR A 65 -21.09 -19.01 5.44
C THR A 65 -22.41 -18.30 5.08
N GLY A 66 -22.48 -17.60 3.95
CA GLY A 66 -23.68 -16.89 3.50
C GLY A 66 -23.95 -15.54 4.19
N THR A 67 -23.02 -15.05 5.02
CA THR A 67 -23.17 -13.76 5.76
C THR A 67 -22.61 -12.55 5.01
N VAL A 68 -22.18 -12.71 3.74
CA VAL A 68 -21.59 -11.64 2.91
C VAL A 68 -22.49 -10.40 2.74
N ALA A 69 -23.79 -10.51 3.01
CA ALA A 69 -24.69 -9.35 3.05
C ALA A 69 -24.28 -8.31 4.10
N GLN A 70 -23.65 -8.72 5.20
CA GLN A 70 -23.18 -7.86 6.31
C GLN A 70 -21.73 -7.36 6.15
N ARG A 71 -21.12 -7.57 4.98
CA ARG A 71 -19.72 -7.20 4.73
C ARG A 71 -19.40 -5.73 4.97
N ASN A 72 -20.36 -4.81 4.86
CA ASN A 72 -20.17 -3.40 5.16
C ASN A 72 -19.73 -3.20 6.61
N VAL A 73 -20.38 -3.88 7.57
CA VAL A 73 -20.00 -3.82 8.99
C VAL A 73 -18.58 -4.31 9.19
N PHE A 74 -18.22 -5.42 8.54
CA PHE A 74 -16.85 -5.97 8.59
C PHE A 74 -15.81 -4.99 8.02
N LEU A 75 -16.06 -4.41 6.84
CA LEU A 75 -15.14 -3.47 6.21
C LEU A 75 -15.02 -2.17 7.01
N ASP A 76 -16.12 -1.69 7.60
CA ASP A 76 -16.10 -0.49 8.42
C ASP A 76 -15.31 -0.73 9.73
N GLN A 77 -15.42 -1.91 10.35
CA GLN A 77 -14.55 -2.25 11.50
C GLN A 77 -13.05 -2.28 11.13
N ILE A 78 -12.70 -2.70 9.91
CA ILE A 78 -11.30 -2.66 9.46
C ILE A 78 -10.81 -1.21 9.28
N LYS A 79 -11.67 -0.30 8.81
CA LYS A 79 -11.30 1.13 8.68
C LYS A 79 -11.07 1.82 10.02
N GLU A 80 -11.68 1.33 11.09
CA GLU A 80 -11.45 1.84 12.46
C GLU A 80 -10.11 1.38 13.06
N LEU A 81 -9.40 0.44 12.40
CA LEU A 81 -8.06 0.06 12.84
C LEU A 81 -7.09 1.23 12.62
N SER A 82 -6.32 1.57 13.67
CA SER A 82 -5.38 2.70 13.65
C SER A 82 -4.32 2.66 12.54
N ALA A 83 -4.04 1.46 12.00
CA ALA A 83 -3.08 1.25 10.92
C ALA A 83 -3.67 1.48 9.51
N VAL A 84 -4.99 1.62 9.38
CA VAL A 84 -5.70 1.72 8.09
C VAL A 84 -6.35 3.10 7.98
N ARG A 85 -6.01 3.85 6.92
CA ARG A 85 -6.59 5.18 6.67
C ARG A 85 -7.93 5.11 5.95
N ASP A 86 -8.02 4.27 4.92
CA ASP A 86 -9.24 3.95 4.20
C ASP A 86 -9.11 2.54 3.62
N LEU A 87 -10.24 1.86 3.46
CA LEU A 87 -10.31 0.54 2.85
C LEU A 87 -11.61 0.38 2.06
N ARG A 88 -11.47 -0.04 0.81
CA ARG A 88 -12.60 -0.24 -0.09
C ARG A 88 -12.42 -1.50 -0.91
N VAL A 89 -13.54 -2.17 -1.16
CA VAL A 89 -13.61 -3.31 -2.05
C VAL A 89 -14.59 -2.97 -3.16
N ILE A 90 -14.09 -2.98 -4.39
CA ILE A 90 -14.86 -2.63 -5.60
C ILE A 90 -15.15 -3.88 -6.42
N ARG A 91 -16.34 -3.94 -7.03
CA ARG A 91 -16.72 -5.09 -7.86
C ARG A 91 -16.24 -4.90 -9.30
N GLY A 92 -15.51 -5.88 -9.80
CA GLY A 92 -15.20 -5.97 -11.24
C GLY A 92 -16.41 -6.38 -12.08
N ALA A 93 -16.35 -6.13 -13.39
CA ALA A 93 -17.46 -6.38 -14.31
C ALA A 93 -18.01 -7.83 -14.28
N ALA A 94 -17.15 -8.83 -14.10
CA ALA A 94 -17.57 -10.23 -13.99
C ALA A 94 -18.43 -10.49 -12.74
N VAL A 95 -18.08 -9.89 -11.61
CA VAL A 95 -18.84 -10.00 -10.35
C VAL A 95 -20.14 -9.23 -10.49
N VAL A 96 -20.11 -8.03 -11.08
CA VAL A 96 -21.31 -7.22 -11.35
C VAL A 96 -22.32 -7.97 -12.21
N LYS A 97 -21.86 -8.66 -13.26
CA LYS A 97 -22.72 -9.46 -14.13
C LYS A 97 -23.40 -10.62 -13.41
N GLN A 98 -22.75 -11.23 -12.42
CA GLN A 98 -23.26 -12.41 -11.73
C GLN A 98 -24.10 -12.06 -10.48
N PHE A 99 -23.73 -11.01 -9.75
CA PHE A 99 -24.29 -10.70 -8.43
C PHE A 99 -24.85 -9.26 -8.33
N GLY A 100 -24.93 -8.56 -9.45
CA GLY A 100 -25.36 -7.16 -9.51
C GLY A 100 -24.27 -6.16 -9.12
N PRO A 101 -24.54 -4.86 -9.32
CA PRO A 101 -23.56 -3.78 -9.16
C PRO A 101 -22.99 -3.62 -7.75
N GLY A 102 -23.62 -4.23 -6.74
CA GLY A 102 -23.29 -3.95 -5.34
C GLY A 102 -23.92 -2.63 -4.88
N ALA A 103 -23.58 -2.20 -3.67
CA ALA A 103 -24.14 -0.99 -3.08
C ALA A 103 -23.02 -0.05 -2.57
N GLY A 104 -23.27 1.26 -2.62
CA GLY A 104 -22.37 2.27 -2.07
C GLY A 104 -20.96 2.21 -2.65
N SER A 105 -19.97 2.01 -1.77
CA SER A 105 -18.54 2.05 -2.11
C SER A 105 -18.06 0.93 -3.05
N GLU A 106 -18.88 -0.10 -3.28
CA GLU A 106 -18.61 -1.24 -4.17
C GLU A 106 -18.91 -0.99 -5.65
N ALA A 107 -19.76 0.01 -5.93
CA ALA A 107 -20.50 0.07 -7.18
C ALA A 107 -19.66 0.51 -8.38
N GLN A 108 -18.70 1.42 -8.19
CA GLN A 108 -17.83 1.90 -9.27
C GLN A 108 -16.42 2.26 -8.78
N PRO A 109 -15.41 2.10 -9.64
CA PRO A 109 -14.08 2.68 -9.44
C PRO A 109 -14.20 4.20 -9.30
N ARG A 110 -13.54 4.77 -8.29
CA ARG A 110 -13.52 6.23 -8.07
C ARG A 110 -12.57 6.95 -9.01
N ASP A 111 -11.49 6.28 -9.43
CA ASP A 111 -10.45 6.92 -10.22
C ASP A 111 -9.77 5.97 -11.21
N GLU A 112 -8.76 6.52 -11.90
CA GLU A 112 -8.01 5.79 -12.91
C GLU A 112 -7.12 4.71 -12.33
N LEU A 113 -6.62 4.86 -11.09
CA LEU A 113 -5.81 3.82 -10.44
C LEU A 113 -6.64 2.55 -10.21
N GLU A 114 -7.85 2.71 -9.67
CA GLU A 114 -8.82 1.62 -9.47
C GLU A 114 -9.26 1.01 -10.80
N ARG A 115 -9.54 1.85 -11.81
CA ARG A 115 -9.94 1.40 -13.15
C ARG A 115 -8.84 0.61 -13.85
N ALA A 116 -7.60 1.09 -13.79
CA ALA A 116 -6.44 0.43 -14.37
C ALA A 116 -6.16 -0.92 -13.71
N ALA A 117 -6.23 -0.99 -12.37
CA ALA A 117 -6.06 -2.24 -11.63
C ALA A 117 -7.13 -3.30 -11.99
N LEU A 118 -8.38 -2.88 -12.17
CA LEU A 118 -9.45 -3.77 -12.65
C LEU A 118 -9.27 -4.21 -14.11
N ALA A 119 -8.70 -3.34 -14.95
CA ALA A 119 -8.56 -3.60 -16.38
C ALA A 119 -7.44 -4.60 -16.69
N ASP A 120 -6.24 -4.42 -16.12
CA ASP A 120 -5.09 -5.28 -16.39
C ASP A 120 -4.80 -6.31 -15.30
N GLY A 121 -5.50 -6.22 -14.17
CA GLY A 121 -5.35 -7.13 -13.05
C GLY A 121 -3.98 -7.03 -12.39
N LYS A 122 -3.32 -5.87 -12.42
CA LYS A 122 -2.03 -5.64 -11.74
C LYS A 122 -2.19 -4.79 -10.47
N PRO A 123 -1.41 -5.07 -9.41
CA PRO A 123 -1.34 -4.20 -8.25
C PRO A 123 -0.90 -2.79 -8.65
N ARG A 124 -1.51 -1.77 -8.03
CA ARG A 124 -1.09 -0.38 -8.17
C ARG A 124 -0.70 0.15 -6.81
N ILE A 125 0.50 0.72 -6.70
CA ILE A 125 1.03 1.28 -5.47
C ILE A 125 1.48 2.70 -5.79
N GLU A 126 0.97 3.67 -5.04
CA GLU A 126 1.37 5.07 -5.17
C GLU A 126 1.53 5.71 -3.79
N ILE A 127 2.44 6.66 -3.67
CA ILE A 127 2.52 7.54 -2.51
C ILE A 127 1.69 8.77 -2.85
N ALA A 128 0.52 8.86 -2.23
CA ALA A 128 -0.41 9.96 -2.42
C ALA A 128 -0.29 10.95 -1.26
N THR A 129 -0.65 12.21 -1.53
CA THR A 129 -0.76 13.23 -0.50
C THR A 129 -2.12 13.89 -0.64
N THR A 130 -2.95 13.80 0.40
CA THR A 130 -4.25 14.48 0.45
C THR A 130 -4.32 15.43 1.64
N PRO A 131 -5.12 16.51 1.57
CA PRO A 131 -5.29 17.43 2.69
C PRO A 131 -5.79 16.73 3.97
N GLU A 132 -6.64 15.70 3.83
CA GLU A 132 -7.28 15.03 4.96
C GLU A 132 -6.38 13.96 5.59
N LEU A 133 -5.59 13.23 4.78
CA LEU A 133 -4.80 12.09 5.25
C LEU A 133 -3.30 12.38 5.34
N GLY A 134 -2.83 13.50 4.79
CA GLY A 134 -1.41 13.80 4.62
C GLY A 134 -0.76 12.87 3.59
N GLN A 135 0.57 12.72 3.68
CA GLN A 135 1.30 11.76 2.86
C GLN A 135 1.00 10.33 3.32
N HIS A 136 0.55 9.48 2.41
CA HIS A 136 0.18 8.10 2.71
C HIS A 136 0.48 7.17 1.52
N LEU A 137 0.64 5.89 1.81
CA LEU A 137 0.73 4.85 0.80
C LEU A 137 -0.68 4.42 0.40
N ARG A 138 -1.00 4.51 -0.87
CA ARG A 138 -2.25 4.02 -1.44
C ARG A 138 -1.95 2.81 -2.32
N VAL A 139 -2.69 1.73 -2.08
CA VAL A 139 -2.50 0.46 -2.79
C VAL A 139 -3.83 -0.10 -3.26
N VAL A 140 -3.88 -0.55 -4.50
CA VAL A 140 -5.02 -1.25 -5.10
C VAL A 140 -4.58 -2.64 -5.52
N TYR A 141 -5.05 -3.66 -4.82
CA TYR A 141 -4.80 -5.06 -5.16
C TYR A 141 -5.98 -5.64 -5.96
N PRO A 142 -5.72 -6.23 -7.15
CA PRO A 142 -6.75 -6.89 -7.92
C PRO A 142 -7.06 -8.28 -7.35
N ALA A 143 -8.34 -8.54 -7.06
CA ALA A 143 -8.80 -9.86 -6.66
C ALA A 143 -8.98 -10.77 -7.90
N LEU A 144 -7.92 -11.50 -8.26
CA LEU A 144 -7.93 -12.40 -9.41
C LEU A 144 -8.60 -13.73 -9.08
N ALA A 145 -9.41 -14.22 -10.01
CA ALA A 145 -10.00 -15.54 -9.90
C ALA A 145 -8.92 -16.63 -10.00
N ALA A 146 -8.66 -17.30 -8.88
CA ALA A 146 -7.64 -18.34 -8.77
C ALA A 146 -8.23 -19.65 -8.20
N PRO A 147 -7.70 -20.81 -8.63
CA PRO A 147 -8.11 -22.10 -8.09
C PRO A 147 -7.65 -22.33 -6.65
N ASN A 148 -6.64 -21.59 -6.20
CA ASN A 148 -6.12 -21.60 -4.84
C ASN A 148 -5.62 -20.21 -4.46
N TYR A 149 -6.43 -19.47 -3.71
CA TYR A 149 -6.07 -18.20 -3.07
C TYR A 149 -6.40 -18.31 -1.60
N LEU A 150 -5.39 -18.14 -0.73
CA LEU A 150 -5.52 -18.34 0.73
C LEU A 150 -6.14 -19.70 1.10
N GLY A 151 -5.81 -20.75 0.33
CA GLY A 151 -6.34 -22.10 0.56
C GLY A 151 -7.77 -22.32 0.07
N LYS A 152 -8.37 -21.37 -0.66
CA LYS A 152 -9.75 -21.45 -1.17
C LYS A 152 -9.80 -21.30 -2.70
N ASN A 153 -10.76 -21.97 -3.32
CA ASN A 153 -11.00 -21.89 -4.75
C ASN A 153 -12.07 -20.84 -5.05
N CYS A 154 -11.71 -19.69 -5.62
CA CYS A 154 -12.66 -18.62 -5.94
C CYS A 154 -13.72 -19.07 -6.97
N MET A 155 -13.35 -20.03 -7.83
CA MET A 155 -14.17 -20.51 -8.94
C MET A 155 -15.29 -21.46 -8.52
N SER A 156 -15.32 -21.90 -7.25
CA SER A 156 -16.44 -22.71 -6.74
C SER A 156 -17.75 -21.92 -6.71
N CYS A 157 -17.68 -20.60 -6.50
CA CYS A 157 -18.85 -19.71 -6.40
C CYS A 157 -18.87 -18.63 -7.50
N HIS A 158 -17.72 -18.09 -7.88
CA HIS A 158 -17.61 -17.05 -8.92
C HIS A 158 -17.37 -17.68 -10.29
N ARG A 159 -18.25 -17.41 -11.27
CA ARG A 159 -18.11 -17.93 -12.64
C ARG A 159 -17.39 -16.91 -13.52
N SER A 160 -16.09 -16.77 -13.33
CA SER A 160 -15.20 -15.97 -14.18
C SER A 160 -14.12 -16.81 -14.84
N ARG A 161 -13.55 -16.37 -15.98
CA ARG A 161 -12.43 -17.12 -16.57
C ARG A 161 -11.18 -16.90 -15.68
N PRO A 162 -10.50 -17.96 -15.20
CA PRO A 162 -9.26 -17.78 -14.45
C PRO A 162 -8.22 -17.10 -15.34
N ARG A 163 -7.42 -16.19 -14.75
CA ARG A 163 -6.31 -15.56 -15.46
C ARG A 163 -5.30 -16.66 -15.85
N PRO A 164 -4.79 -16.71 -17.09
CA PRO A 164 -3.87 -17.76 -17.51
C PRO A 164 -2.63 -17.80 -16.62
N ARG A 165 -2.16 -19.01 -16.27
CA ARG A 165 -1.00 -19.22 -15.38
C ARG A 165 0.32 -18.66 -15.94
N TRP A 166 0.39 -18.42 -17.25
CA TRP A 166 1.52 -17.80 -17.96
C TRP A 166 1.37 -16.28 -18.12
N ALA A 167 0.25 -15.69 -17.71
CA ALA A 167 0.12 -14.25 -17.69
C ALA A 167 1.11 -13.72 -16.63
N PRO A 168 2.04 -12.82 -16.99
CA PRO A 168 3.11 -12.43 -16.09
C PRO A 168 2.55 -11.84 -14.80
N SER A 169 3.09 -12.30 -13.66
CA SER A 169 3.15 -11.54 -12.43
C SER A 169 4.13 -10.40 -12.67
N ALA A 170 3.64 -9.32 -13.27
CA ALA A 170 4.41 -8.13 -13.59
C ALA A 170 4.18 -7.09 -12.51
#